data_AF-K1YM34-F1
#
_entry.id   AF-K1YM34-F1
#
_cell.length_a   1.000
_cell.length_b   1.000
_cell.length_c   1.000
_cell.angle_alpha   90.00
_cell.angle_beta   90.00
_cell.angle_gamma   90.00
#
_symmetry.space_group_name_H-M   'P 1'
#
loop_
_entity.id
_entity.type
_entity.pdbx_description
1 polymer ?
#
loop_
_entity_poly.entity_id
_entity_poly.type
_entity_poly.pdbx_seq_one_letter_code
_entity_poly.pdbx_strand_id
1 'polypeptide(L)'
;MNTSIPRDLMFDDEPIEGILYGVDGSEATPADIFEYWRGGYNMLPESFEIVMTILAKSPEKGSTLEDRQRAIIQDYVIQSLPESKDDPTGLLKLACICQAVGNLEKAEAIYRLLLDRRDGGLPLTVEQCRQAMDNLSIILNQLGKADEASEERKLCQAEMLLSGDDEQNLISVRSLALDLFVDGRYQAAERLYRSLLSREFEKPGTLVHLARVLLMQDRIPEARNAIARAWKLTRKKEMRDQTSSYVLHRIFFFRILCAMLTRDDYSRPVAELKQELQDNPIRVTWSIGPVIEHLKPYVRPSDLEFVMAVAKAIDTTDNIERLNSFPIWRGETVSNGSGECTSKTTSER
;
A
#
# COMPACT_ATOMS: atom_id res chain seq x y z
N MET A 1 -25.76 10.11 -2.39
CA MET A 1 -25.63 11.37 -3.15
C MET A 1 -26.97 11.68 -3.80
N ASN A 2 -27.55 12.85 -3.55
CA ASN A 2 -28.76 13.30 -4.22
C ASN A 2 -28.35 14.04 -5.51
N THR A 3 -28.01 13.27 -6.55
CA THR A 3 -27.90 13.81 -7.91
C THR A 3 -29.24 13.52 -8.57
N SER A 4 -30.20 14.43 -8.42
CA SER A 4 -31.43 14.36 -9.19
C SER A 4 -31.06 14.36 -10.67
N ILE A 5 -31.73 13.51 -11.44
CA ILE A 5 -31.72 13.64 -12.90
C ILE A 5 -32.09 15.10 -13.20
N PRO A 6 -31.40 15.79 -14.12
CA PRO A 6 -31.78 17.15 -14.49
C PRO A 6 -33.23 17.10 -14.98
N ARG A 7 -34.15 17.70 -14.22
CA ARG A 7 -35.59 17.73 -14.56
C ARG A 7 -35.88 18.56 -15.81
N ASP A 8 -34.87 19.28 -16.26
CA ASP A 8 -34.94 20.29 -17.30
C ASP A 8 -34.61 19.71 -18.68
N LEU A 9 -34.17 18.44 -18.74
CA LEU A 9 -33.95 17.74 -19.99
C LEU A 9 -35.29 17.21 -20.53
N MET A 10 -35.62 17.64 -21.74
CA MET A 10 -36.86 17.31 -22.45
C MET A 10 -36.52 16.59 -23.75
N PHE A 11 -37.38 15.67 -24.18
CA PHE A 11 -37.33 15.03 -25.51
C PHE A 11 -38.70 15.11 -26.17
N ASP A 12 -38.82 15.80 -27.32
CA ASP A 12 -40.08 16.03 -28.03
C ASP A 12 -41.26 16.37 -27.10
N ASP A 13 -41.01 17.29 -26.15
CA ASP A 13 -41.94 17.78 -25.12
C ASP A 13 -42.24 16.82 -23.93
N GLU A 14 -41.59 15.67 -23.84
CA GLU A 14 -41.66 14.78 -22.67
C GLU A 14 -40.46 14.96 -21.70
N PRO A 15 -40.70 15.07 -20.38
CA PRO A 15 -39.63 15.08 -19.39
C PRO A 15 -38.88 13.74 -19.37
N ILE A 16 -37.56 13.77 -19.26
CA ILE A 16 -36.74 12.56 -19.09
C ILE A 16 -37.21 11.69 -17.91
N GLU A 17 -37.80 12.28 -16.86
CA GLU A 17 -38.41 11.52 -15.75
C GLU A 17 -39.49 10.53 -16.25
N GLY A 18 -40.23 10.81 -17.33
CA GLY A 18 -41.18 9.88 -17.94
C GLY A 18 -40.55 8.73 -18.73
N ILE A 19 -39.29 8.89 -19.15
CA ILE A 19 -38.51 7.88 -19.90
C ILE A 19 -37.74 6.97 -18.93
N LEU A 20 -37.34 7.48 -17.77
CA LEU A 20 -36.55 6.74 -16.78
C LEU A 20 -37.35 5.79 -15.88
N TYR A 21 -38.68 5.94 -15.83
CA TYR A 21 -39.58 5.00 -15.18
C TYR A 21 -40.48 4.39 -16.25
N GLY A 22 -40.26 3.11 -16.57
CA GLY A 22 -41.10 2.39 -17.54
C GLY A 22 -42.57 2.38 -17.11
N VAL A 23 -43.46 1.93 -18.00
CA VAL A 23 -44.92 1.82 -17.76
C VAL A 23 -45.27 0.97 -16.52
N ASP A 24 -44.33 0.15 -16.03
CA ASP A 24 -44.44 -0.71 -14.85
C ASP A 24 -43.80 -0.12 -13.56
N GLY A 25 -43.21 1.08 -13.63
CA GLY A 25 -42.52 1.73 -12.52
C GLY A 25 -41.10 1.20 -12.24
N SER A 26 -40.55 0.34 -13.11
CA SER A 26 -39.15 -0.11 -13.01
C SER A 26 -38.18 0.96 -13.56
N GLU A 27 -36.98 1.05 -12.96
CA GLU A 27 -35.93 1.96 -13.44
C GLU A 27 -35.42 1.51 -14.82
N ALA A 28 -35.42 2.42 -15.79
CA ALA A 28 -34.95 2.18 -17.16
C ALA A 28 -33.55 1.54 -17.23
N THR A 29 -33.37 0.63 -18.18
CA THR A 29 -32.09 0.00 -18.50
C THR A 29 -31.38 0.78 -19.61
N PRO A 30 -30.06 0.63 -19.75
CA PRO A 30 -29.33 1.16 -20.90
C PRO A 30 -29.94 0.71 -22.24
N ALA A 31 -30.35 -0.56 -22.34
CA ALA A 31 -30.97 -1.11 -23.54
C ALA A 31 -32.29 -0.41 -23.89
N ASP A 32 -33.13 -0.08 -22.91
CA ASP A 32 -34.39 0.65 -23.14
C ASP A 32 -34.12 2.01 -23.80
N ILE A 33 -33.05 2.69 -23.38
CA ILE A 33 -32.63 3.96 -23.97
C ILE A 33 -32.12 3.77 -25.41
N PHE A 34 -31.44 2.66 -25.73
CA PHE A 34 -31.07 2.37 -27.12
C PHE A 34 -32.30 2.03 -27.99
N GLU A 35 -33.27 1.30 -27.43
CA GLU A 35 -34.46 0.81 -28.12
C GLU A 35 -35.46 1.92 -28.44
N TYR A 36 -35.64 2.87 -27.51
CA TYR A 36 -36.46 4.07 -27.75
C TYR A 36 -35.89 4.93 -28.91
N TRP A 37 -34.63 4.70 -29.28
CA TRP A 37 -33.87 5.48 -30.26
C TRP A 37 -33.60 4.75 -31.58
N ARG A 38 -34.46 3.79 -31.99
CA ARG A 38 -34.37 3.05 -33.27
C ARG A 38 -34.50 3.90 -34.56
N GLY A 39 -34.65 5.22 -34.45
CA GLY A 39 -35.03 6.12 -35.54
C GLY A 39 -33.94 6.66 -36.47
N GLY A 40 -32.65 6.35 -36.26
CA GLY A 40 -31.63 6.63 -37.28
C GLY A 40 -30.36 7.35 -36.80
N TYR A 41 -29.29 6.55 -36.82
CA TYR A 41 -27.90 6.90 -37.14
C TYR A 41 -26.99 7.51 -36.07
N ASN A 42 -27.43 8.30 -35.08
CA ASN A 42 -26.55 8.71 -33.97
C ASN A 42 -27.35 8.99 -32.69
N MET A 43 -26.98 8.34 -31.58
CA MET A 43 -27.49 8.70 -30.26
C MET A 43 -27.03 10.12 -29.92
N LEU A 44 -27.94 10.98 -29.47
CA LEU A 44 -27.60 12.36 -29.10
C LEU A 44 -26.70 12.36 -27.85
N PRO A 45 -25.82 13.38 -27.69
CA PRO A 45 -24.94 13.49 -26.52
C PRO A 45 -25.68 13.37 -25.18
N GLU A 46 -26.88 13.95 -25.08
CA GLU A 46 -27.71 13.91 -23.89
C GLU A 46 -28.15 12.48 -23.54
N SER A 47 -28.43 11.67 -24.55
CA SER A 47 -28.83 10.27 -24.38
C SER A 47 -27.65 9.38 -23.99
N PHE A 48 -26.46 9.68 -24.51
CA PHE A 48 -25.23 9.07 -24.02
C PHE A 48 -25.04 9.39 -22.53
N GLU A 49 -25.22 10.63 -22.10
CA GLU A 49 -25.10 11.00 -20.68
C GLU A 49 -26.08 10.24 -19.78
N ILE A 50 -27.30 9.96 -20.24
CA ILE A 50 -28.28 9.12 -19.52
C ILE A 50 -27.74 7.69 -19.39
N VAL A 51 -27.35 7.07 -20.50
CA VAL A 51 -26.81 5.71 -20.53
C VAL A 51 -25.60 5.60 -19.61
N MET A 52 -24.66 6.56 -19.70
CA MET A 52 -23.44 6.62 -18.89
C MET A 52 -23.76 6.80 -17.41
N THR A 53 -24.78 7.60 -17.07
CA THR A 53 -25.25 7.77 -15.69
C THR A 53 -25.85 6.49 -15.12
N ILE A 54 -26.64 5.76 -15.91
CA ILE A 54 -27.20 4.46 -15.51
C ILE A 54 -26.07 3.46 -15.27
N LEU A 55 -25.15 3.32 -16.23
CA LEU A 55 -24.02 2.38 -16.13
C LEU A 55 -23.04 2.73 -14.99
N ALA A 56 -22.85 4.02 -14.68
CA ALA A 56 -22.01 4.44 -13.57
C ALA A 56 -22.62 4.11 -12.20
N LYS A 57 -23.96 4.16 -12.07
CA LYS A 57 -24.68 3.81 -10.83
C LYS A 57 -24.88 2.31 -10.67
N SER A 58 -25.13 1.61 -11.77
CA SER A 58 -25.50 0.20 -11.82
C SER A 58 -24.75 -0.53 -12.94
N PRO A 59 -23.44 -0.83 -12.75
CA PRO A 59 -22.62 -1.47 -13.78
C PRO A 59 -23.18 -2.82 -14.27
N GLU A 60 -23.88 -3.54 -13.40
CA GLU A 60 -24.56 -4.80 -13.70
C GLU A 60 -25.62 -4.67 -14.79
N LYS A 61 -26.25 -3.49 -14.94
CA LYS A 61 -27.21 -3.21 -16.02
C LYS A 61 -26.54 -3.17 -17.40
N GLY A 62 -25.21 -3.13 -17.49
CA GLY A 62 -24.48 -3.31 -18.75
C GLY A 62 -24.70 -4.68 -19.41
N SER A 63 -25.18 -5.67 -18.65
CA SER A 63 -25.60 -6.98 -19.19
C SER A 63 -26.81 -6.90 -20.14
N THR A 64 -27.61 -5.84 -20.04
CA THR A 64 -28.77 -5.60 -20.92
C THR A 64 -28.36 -5.18 -22.33
N LEU A 65 -27.13 -4.69 -22.49
CA LEU A 65 -26.62 -4.20 -23.76
C LEU A 65 -26.18 -5.35 -24.67
N GLU A 66 -26.51 -5.24 -25.95
CA GLU A 66 -25.92 -6.08 -26.99
C GLU A 66 -24.49 -5.65 -27.31
N ASP A 67 -23.70 -6.53 -27.93
CA ASP A 67 -22.27 -6.29 -28.21
C ASP A 67 -22.03 -5.04 -29.05
N ARG A 68 -22.92 -4.75 -29.99
CA ARG A 68 -22.85 -3.52 -30.80
C ARG A 68 -23.03 -2.27 -29.94
N GLN A 69 -23.96 -2.29 -28.98
CA GLN A 69 -24.24 -1.15 -28.10
C GLN A 69 -23.08 -0.95 -27.13
N ARG A 70 -22.51 -2.05 -26.58
CA ARG A 70 -21.28 -2.01 -25.78
C ARG A 70 -20.13 -1.37 -26.53
N ALA A 71 -19.92 -1.75 -27.80
CA ALA A 71 -18.88 -1.16 -28.65
C ALA A 71 -19.06 0.36 -28.85
N ILE A 72 -20.29 0.80 -29.13
CA ILE A 72 -20.62 2.23 -29.28
C ILE A 72 -20.28 3.01 -28.01
N ILE A 73 -20.68 2.50 -26.84
CA ILE A 73 -20.38 3.13 -25.55
C ILE A 73 -18.87 3.12 -25.31
N GLN A 74 -18.18 2.02 -25.61
CA GLN A 74 -16.74 1.93 -25.42
C GLN A 74 -15.97 2.96 -26.25
N ASP A 75 -16.35 3.15 -27.51
CA ASP A 75 -15.76 4.18 -28.37
C ASP A 75 -16.00 5.58 -27.82
N TYR A 76 -17.23 5.86 -27.37
CA TYR A 76 -17.58 7.12 -26.72
C TYR A 76 -16.76 7.34 -25.44
N VAL A 77 -16.65 6.33 -24.57
CA VAL A 77 -15.85 6.35 -23.34
C VAL A 77 -14.36 6.56 -23.63
N ILE A 78 -13.81 6.03 -24.73
CA ILE A 78 -12.43 6.27 -25.15
C ILE A 78 -12.22 7.72 -25.61
N GLN A 79 -13.23 8.36 -26.15
CA GLN A 79 -13.16 9.74 -26.66
C GLN A 79 -13.52 10.79 -25.58
N SER A 80 -14.32 10.42 -24.58
CA SER A 80 -14.91 11.30 -23.57
C SER A 80 -14.36 11.11 -22.15
N LEU A 81 -13.20 10.45 -21.97
CA LEU A 81 -12.56 10.32 -20.64
C LEU A 81 -12.42 11.71 -19.97
N PRO A 82 -12.52 11.81 -18.62
CA PRO A 82 -12.20 13.05 -17.93
C PRO A 82 -10.82 13.52 -18.38
N GLU A 83 -10.75 14.69 -19.02
CA GLU A 83 -9.47 15.27 -19.50
C GLU A 83 -8.47 15.43 -18.33
N SER A 84 -8.98 15.52 -17.11
CA SER A 84 -8.18 15.59 -15.89
C SER A 84 -8.11 14.25 -15.17
N LYS A 85 -6.90 13.70 -15.07
CA LYS A 85 -6.56 12.59 -14.15
C LYS A 85 -6.74 12.97 -12.67
N ASP A 86 -7.14 14.21 -12.38
CA ASP A 86 -7.29 14.75 -11.03
C ASP A 86 -8.76 14.93 -10.62
N ASP A 87 -9.72 14.42 -11.41
CA ASP A 87 -11.12 14.25 -10.99
C ASP A 87 -11.40 12.80 -10.53
N PRO A 88 -11.35 12.52 -9.22
CA PRO A 88 -11.60 11.17 -8.70
C PRO A 88 -13.04 10.70 -8.96
N THR A 89 -14.00 11.62 -9.04
CA THR A 89 -15.41 11.26 -9.25
C THR A 89 -15.63 10.85 -10.70
N GLY A 90 -15.10 11.61 -11.65
CA GLY A 90 -15.10 11.27 -13.07
C GLY A 90 -14.39 9.96 -13.36
N LEU A 91 -13.20 9.75 -12.78
CA LEU A 91 -12.47 8.49 -12.91
C LEU A 91 -13.24 7.29 -12.35
N LEU A 92 -13.92 7.44 -11.20
CA LEU A 92 -14.70 6.35 -10.62
C LEU A 92 -15.89 5.96 -11.49
N LYS A 93 -16.64 6.96 -12.01
CA LYS A 93 -17.74 6.74 -12.97
C LYS A 93 -17.26 6.03 -14.22
N LEU A 94 -16.15 6.51 -14.77
CA LEU A 94 -15.53 5.94 -15.96
C LEU A 94 -15.12 4.47 -15.76
N ALA A 95 -14.54 4.12 -14.60
CA ALA A 95 -14.19 2.75 -14.28
C ALA A 95 -15.42 1.85 -14.20
N CYS A 96 -16.50 2.31 -13.56
CA CYS A 96 -17.79 1.62 -13.51
C CYS A 96 -18.36 1.38 -14.91
N ILE A 97 -18.30 2.37 -15.80
CA ILE A 97 -18.80 2.25 -17.17
C ILE A 97 -17.94 1.25 -17.97
N CYS A 98 -16.61 1.32 -17.85
CA CYS A 98 -15.69 0.38 -18.48
C CYS A 98 -15.98 -1.06 -18.04
N GLN A 99 -16.24 -1.28 -16.75
CA GLN A 99 -16.67 -2.57 -16.21
C GLN A 99 -18.00 -3.02 -16.85
N ALA A 100 -18.98 -2.13 -16.92
CA ALA A 100 -20.31 -2.43 -17.43
C ALA A 100 -20.33 -2.83 -18.91
N VAL A 101 -19.43 -2.27 -19.72
CA VAL A 101 -19.28 -2.61 -21.14
C VAL A 101 -18.28 -3.73 -21.40
N GLY A 102 -17.72 -4.34 -20.36
CA GLY A 102 -16.81 -5.49 -20.46
C GLY A 102 -15.35 -5.13 -20.74
N ASN A 103 -14.96 -3.86 -20.69
CA ASN A 103 -13.55 -3.44 -20.77
C ASN A 103 -12.90 -3.51 -19.37
N LEU A 104 -12.71 -4.75 -18.91
CA LEU A 104 -12.28 -5.07 -17.54
C LEU A 104 -10.86 -4.60 -17.25
N GLU A 105 -9.94 -4.69 -18.21
CA GLU A 105 -8.55 -4.28 -18.05
C GLU A 105 -8.43 -2.76 -17.87
N LYS A 106 -9.21 -1.98 -18.64
CA LYS A 106 -9.24 -0.52 -18.46
C LYS A 106 -9.87 -0.14 -17.12
N ALA A 107 -10.93 -0.84 -16.72
CA ALA A 107 -11.55 -0.63 -15.40
C ALA A 107 -10.56 -0.93 -14.27
N GLU A 108 -9.85 -2.07 -14.32
CA GLU A 108 -8.79 -2.43 -13.36
C GLU A 108 -7.74 -1.31 -13.27
N ALA A 109 -7.22 -0.86 -14.41
CA ALA A 109 -6.18 0.18 -14.45
C ALA A 109 -6.65 1.49 -13.80
N ILE A 110 -7.91 1.89 -13.99
CA ILE A 110 -8.46 3.11 -13.41
C ILE A 110 -8.68 2.95 -11.90
N TYR A 111 -9.22 1.81 -11.44
CA TYR A 111 -9.38 1.56 -9.99
C TYR A 111 -8.04 1.56 -9.27
N ARG A 112 -7.01 0.92 -9.83
CA ARG A 112 -5.65 0.97 -9.28
C ARG A 112 -5.10 2.40 -9.24
N LEU A 113 -5.27 3.17 -10.33
CA LEU A 113 -4.84 4.56 -10.39
C LEU A 113 -5.49 5.41 -9.29
N LEU A 114 -6.80 5.23 -9.05
CA LEU A 114 -7.52 5.93 -7.98
C LEU A 114 -6.94 5.61 -6.61
N LEU A 115 -6.73 4.32 -6.32
CA LEU A 115 -6.21 3.86 -5.02
C LEU A 115 -4.75 4.28 -4.80
N ASP A 116 -3.90 4.25 -5.84
CA ASP A 116 -2.51 4.68 -5.76
C ASP A 116 -2.37 6.20 -5.56
N ARG A 117 -3.23 7.00 -6.20
CA ARG A 117 -3.18 8.47 -6.12
C ARG A 117 -3.70 9.03 -4.81
N ARG A 118 -4.47 8.26 -4.04
CA ARG A 118 -4.83 8.63 -2.66
C ARG A 118 -3.59 8.95 -1.84
N ASP A 119 -2.56 8.11 -1.94
CA ASP A 119 -1.30 8.27 -1.22
C ASP A 119 -0.49 9.48 -1.72
N GLY A 120 -0.76 9.93 -2.95
CA GLY A 120 -0.17 11.12 -3.58
C GLY A 120 -0.95 12.43 -3.36
N GLY A 121 -2.03 12.42 -2.57
CA GLY A 121 -2.80 13.62 -2.22
C GLY A 121 -4.10 13.83 -3.02
N LEU A 122 -4.55 12.87 -3.83
CA LEU A 122 -5.88 12.91 -4.44
C LEU A 122 -6.94 12.60 -3.36
N PRO A 123 -7.84 13.53 -3.00
CA PRO A 123 -8.77 13.32 -1.90
C PRO A 123 -9.94 12.43 -2.34
N LEU A 124 -9.78 11.11 -2.21
CA LEU A 124 -10.89 10.17 -2.24
C LEU A 124 -11.60 10.16 -0.88
N THR A 125 -12.93 10.28 -0.89
CA THR A 125 -13.72 10.00 0.32
C THR A 125 -13.60 8.53 0.70
N VAL A 126 -13.85 8.19 1.97
CA VAL A 126 -13.88 6.80 2.45
C VAL A 126 -14.80 5.94 1.60
N GLU A 127 -15.98 6.47 1.24
CA GLU A 127 -16.97 5.75 0.45
C GLU A 127 -16.51 5.50 -1.00
N GLN A 128 -15.85 6.48 -1.62
CA GLN A 128 -15.29 6.30 -2.96
C GLN A 128 -14.12 5.30 -2.96
N CYS A 129 -13.29 5.31 -1.90
CA CYS A 129 -12.21 4.34 -1.72
C CYS A 129 -12.79 2.92 -1.60
N ARG A 130 -13.82 2.76 -0.75
CA ARG A 130 -14.54 1.50 -0.56
C ARG A 130 -15.13 0.99 -1.87
N GLN A 131 -15.85 1.85 -2.60
CA GLN A 131 -16.41 1.51 -3.89
C GLN A 131 -15.34 1.07 -4.90
N ALA A 132 -14.20 1.77 -4.95
CA ALA A 132 -13.10 1.40 -5.83
C ALA A 132 -12.49 0.03 -5.49
N MET A 133 -12.24 -0.26 -4.20
CA MET A 133 -11.69 -1.55 -3.77
C MET A 133 -12.68 -2.71 -4.00
N ASP A 134 -13.96 -2.50 -3.70
CA ASP A 134 -15.00 -3.52 -3.90
C ASP A 134 -15.13 -3.87 -5.40
N ASN A 135 -15.19 -2.87 -6.27
CA ASN A 135 -15.29 -3.09 -7.71
C ASN A 135 -14.00 -3.68 -8.29
N LEU A 136 -12.83 -3.26 -7.80
CA LEU A 136 -11.56 -3.87 -8.18
C LEU A 136 -11.53 -5.36 -7.82
N SER A 137 -11.99 -5.76 -6.63
CA SER A 137 -12.08 -7.18 -6.25
C SER A 137 -13.02 -7.98 -7.18
N ILE A 138 -14.15 -7.39 -7.60
CA ILE A 138 -15.06 -8.03 -8.56
C ILE A 138 -14.37 -8.24 -9.90
N ILE A 139 -13.72 -7.20 -10.43
CA ILE A 139 -13.03 -7.26 -11.73
C ILE A 139 -11.86 -8.24 -11.69
N LEU A 140 -11.07 -8.26 -10.62
CA LEU A 140 -9.98 -9.21 -10.45
C LEU A 140 -10.49 -10.66 -10.49
N ASN A 141 -11.65 -10.95 -9.88
CA ASN A 141 -12.26 -12.28 -10.00
C ASN A 141 -12.69 -12.59 -11.44
N GLN A 142 -13.29 -11.63 -12.15
CA GLN A 142 -13.69 -11.80 -13.55
C GLN A 142 -12.49 -12.03 -14.48
N LEU A 143 -11.34 -11.43 -14.16
CA LEU A 143 -10.06 -11.61 -14.85
C LEU A 143 -9.28 -12.87 -14.39
N GLY A 144 -9.85 -13.68 -13.48
CA GLY A 144 -9.21 -14.91 -12.97
C GLY A 144 -8.09 -14.67 -11.93
N LYS A 145 -7.94 -13.45 -11.42
CA LYS A 145 -6.95 -13.03 -10.41
C LYS A 145 -7.52 -13.17 -8.99
N ALA A 146 -7.92 -14.38 -8.61
CA ALA A 146 -8.62 -14.64 -7.34
C ALA A 146 -7.80 -14.24 -6.09
N ASP A 147 -6.49 -14.47 -6.10
CA ASP A 147 -5.61 -14.12 -4.98
C ASP A 147 -5.56 -12.60 -4.76
N GLU A 148 -5.41 -11.82 -5.84
CA GLU A 148 -5.43 -10.36 -5.78
C GLU A 148 -6.81 -9.85 -5.35
N ALA A 149 -7.89 -10.48 -5.83
CA ALA A 149 -9.24 -10.12 -5.43
C ALA A 149 -9.48 -10.34 -3.92
N SER A 150 -8.92 -11.40 -3.35
CA SER A 150 -8.98 -11.66 -1.91
C SER A 150 -8.15 -10.64 -1.12
N GLU A 151 -7.00 -10.22 -1.64
CA GLU A 151 -6.17 -9.20 -1.03
C GLU A 151 -6.89 -7.85 -0.97
N GLU A 152 -7.50 -7.42 -2.08
CA GLU A 152 -8.26 -6.16 -2.14
C GLU A 152 -9.45 -6.16 -1.16
N ARG A 153 -10.13 -7.30 -0.95
CA ARG A 153 -11.17 -7.41 0.10
C ARG A 153 -10.63 -7.20 1.50
N LYS A 154 -9.47 -7.78 1.81
CA LYS A 154 -8.81 -7.60 3.11
C LYS A 154 -8.44 -6.13 3.32
N LEU A 155 -7.91 -5.47 2.28
CA LEU A 155 -7.60 -4.04 2.31
C LEU A 155 -8.85 -3.17 2.49
N CYS A 156 -9.95 -3.50 1.81
CA CYS A 156 -11.24 -2.80 2.00
C CYS A 156 -11.73 -2.90 3.44
N GLN A 157 -11.69 -4.11 4.03
CA GLN A 157 -12.04 -4.31 5.44
C GLN A 157 -11.11 -3.51 6.38
N ALA A 158 -9.82 -3.45 6.08
CA ALA A 158 -8.86 -2.68 6.87
C ALA A 158 -9.18 -1.18 6.86
N GLU A 159 -9.54 -0.61 5.70
CA GLU A 159 -9.94 0.80 5.58
C GLU A 159 -11.22 1.11 6.35
N MET A 160 -12.17 0.18 6.40
CA MET A 160 -13.36 0.32 7.27
C MET A 160 -12.98 0.37 8.75
N LEU A 161 -12.07 -0.51 9.19
CA LEU A 161 -11.56 -0.52 10.56
C LEU A 161 -10.83 0.78 10.91
N LEU A 162 -10.01 1.29 9.98
CA LEU A 162 -9.25 2.55 10.12
C LEU A 162 -10.14 3.79 10.21
N SER A 163 -11.37 3.73 9.69
CA SER A 163 -12.34 4.82 9.71
C SER A 163 -13.02 4.99 11.08
N GLY A 164 -12.92 4.00 11.96
CA GLY A 164 -13.39 4.07 13.34
C GLY A 164 -12.35 4.65 14.30
N ASP A 165 -12.80 5.02 15.50
CA ASP A 165 -11.94 5.54 16.58
C ASP A 165 -11.56 4.49 17.64
N ASP A 166 -11.95 3.23 17.44
CA ASP A 166 -11.62 2.13 18.35
C ASP A 166 -10.15 1.68 18.17
N GLU A 167 -9.37 1.73 19.25
CA GLU A 167 -7.98 1.27 19.26
C GLU A 167 -7.87 -0.23 18.89
N GLN A 168 -8.88 -1.04 19.22
CA GLN A 168 -8.92 -2.46 18.88
C GLN A 168 -8.98 -2.69 17.36
N ASN A 169 -9.56 -1.76 16.61
CA ASN A 169 -9.56 -1.79 15.15
C ASN A 169 -8.14 -1.56 14.60
N LEU A 170 -7.38 -0.65 15.19
CA LEU A 170 -6.01 -0.35 14.79
C LEU A 170 -5.06 -1.53 15.07
N ILE A 171 -5.27 -2.25 16.18
CA ILE A 171 -4.58 -3.52 16.48
C ILE A 171 -4.90 -4.58 15.43
N SER A 172 -6.16 -4.68 15.01
CA SER A 172 -6.60 -5.63 13.99
C SER A 172 -5.97 -5.34 12.63
N VAL A 173 -5.91 -4.06 12.24
CA VAL A 173 -5.24 -3.60 11.00
C VAL A 173 -3.73 -3.86 11.07
N ARG A 174 -3.08 -3.62 12.22
CA ARG A 174 -1.66 -3.95 12.42
C ARG A 174 -1.39 -5.45 12.25
N SER A 175 -2.31 -6.28 12.71
CA SER A 175 -2.21 -7.74 12.59
C SER A 175 -2.36 -8.19 11.13
N LEU A 176 -3.35 -7.65 10.42
CA LEU A 176 -3.50 -7.90 8.98
C LEU A 176 -2.27 -7.46 8.18
N ALA A 177 -1.68 -6.31 8.49
CA ALA A 177 -0.44 -5.86 7.84
C ALA A 177 0.74 -6.82 8.08
N LEU A 178 0.79 -7.47 9.25
CA LEU A 178 1.77 -8.50 9.55
C LEU A 178 1.51 -9.77 8.73
N ASP A 179 0.25 -10.20 8.62
CA ASP A 179 -0.13 -11.38 7.83
C ASP A 179 0.23 -11.18 6.35
N LEU A 180 -0.10 -10.01 5.78
CA LEU A 180 0.29 -9.64 4.42
C LEU A 180 1.81 -9.65 4.22
N PHE A 181 2.57 -9.18 5.21
CA PHE A 181 4.03 -9.26 5.16
C PHE A 181 4.53 -10.72 5.14
N VAL A 182 3.95 -11.59 5.96
CA VAL A 182 4.33 -13.03 6.00
C VAL A 182 3.98 -13.72 4.67
N ASP A 183 2.87 -13.33 4.04
CA ASP A 183 2.41 -13.84 2.74
C ASP A 183 3.17 -13.22 1.54
N GLY A 184 4.20 -12.40 1.79
CA GLY A 184 5.01 -11.74 0.76
C GLY A 184 4.32 -10.58 0.05
N ARG A 185 3.15 -10.13 0.53
CA ARG A 185 2.37 -9.00 0.00
C ARG A 185 2.86 -7.67 0.56
N TYR A 186 4.11 -7.32 0.23
CA TYR A 186 4.81 -6.18 0.85
C TYR A 186 4.17 -4.83 0.54
N GLN A 187 3.66 -4.62 -0.67
CA GLN A 187 3.02 -3.36 -1.07
C GLN A 187 1.72 -3.13 -0.27
N ALA A 188 0.90 -4.16 -0.11
CA ALA A 188 -0.31 -4.10 0.71
C ALA A 188 0.00 -3.89 2.20
N ALA A 189 0.99 -4.61 2.74
CA ALA A 189 1.45 -4.39 4.11
C ALA A 189 1.95 -2.95 4.33
N GLU A 190 2.70 -2.39 3.37
CA GLU A 190 3.19 -1.01 3.42
C GLU A 190 2.03 -0.01 3.51
N ARG A 191 1.02 -0.14 2.63
CA ARG A 191 -0.16 0.73 2.63
C ARG A 191 -0.81 0.76 4.00
N LEU A 192 -1.05 -0.40 4.62
CA LEU A 192 -1.64 -0.47 5.95
C LEU A 192 -0.77 0.16 7.04
N TYR A 193 0.55 -0.07 7.04
CA TYR A 193 1.43 0.59 8.01
C TYR A 193 1.48 2.10 7.82
N ARG A 194 1.40 2.62 6.58
CA ARG A 194 1.29 4.05 6.32
C ARG A 194 -0.02 4.63 6.85
N SER A 195 -1.15 3.95 6.62
CA SER A 195 -2.45 4.36 7.18
C SER A 195 -2.45 4.39 8.71
N LEU A 196 -1.83 3.39 9.37
CA LEU A 196 -1.66 3.37 10.84
C LEU A 196 -0.82 4.55 11.34
N LEU A 197 0.23 4.95 10.60
CA LEU A 197 1.03 6.13 10.95
C LEU A 197 0.24 7.42 10.84
N SER A 198 -0.64 7.54 9.85
CA SER A 198 -1.55 8.69 9.68
C SER A 198 -2.60 8.77 10.80
N ARG A 199 -2.94 7.63 11.41
CA ARG A 199 -3.78 7.54 12.62
C ARG A 199 -2.98 7.67 13.93
N GLU A 200 -1.69 8.03 13.84
CA GLU A 200 -0.80 8.23 14.99
C GLU A 200 -0.60 6.98 15.88
N PHE A 201 -0.93 5.78 15.36
CA PHE A 201 -0.98 4.54 16.13
C PHE A 201 0.41 3.92 16.35
N GLU A 202 0.77 3.65 17.62
CA GLU A 202 2.01 2.97 18.06
C GLU A 202 3.26 3.39 17.27
N LYS A 203 3.42 4.70 16.99
CA LYS A 203 4.32 5.20 15.94
C LYS A 203 5.71 4.58 15.90
N PRO A 204 6.47 4.45 17.02
CA PRO A 204 7.79 3.84 16.96
C PRO A 204 7.76 2.39 16.46
N GLY A 205 6.80 1.59 16.94
CA GLY A 205 6.59 0.20 16.50
C GLY A 205 6.13 0.11 15.05
N THR A 206 5.16 0.94 14.66
CA THR A 206 4.65 1.00 13.28
C THR A 206 5.75 1.40 12.28
N LEU A 207 6.64 2.33 12.64
CA LEU A 207 7.80 2.70 11.82
C LEU A 207 8.83 1.57 11.69
N VAL A 208 9.03 0.77 12.74
CA VAL A 208 9.88 -0.43 12.69
C VAL A 208 9.31 -1.46 11.71
N HIS A 209 7.99 -1.69 11.74
CA HIS A 209 7.33 -2.57 10.80
C HIS A 209 7.39 -2.06 9.36
N LEU A 210 7.15 -0.75 9.16
CA LEU A 210 7.30 -0.10 7.86
C LEU A 210 8.72 -0.24 7.31
N ALA A 211 9.75 -0.02 8.13
CA ALA A 211 11.14 -0.19 7.71
C ALA A 211 11.44 -1.62 7.26
N ARG A 212 10.90 -2.62 7.98
CA ARG A 212 11.02 -4.03 7.60
C ARG A 212 10.43 -4.31 6.22
N VAL A 213 9.23 -3.78 5.95
CA VAL A 213 8.54 -3.93 4.65
C VAL A 213 9.29 -3.22 3.53
N LEU A 214 9.82 -2.02 3.79
CA LEU A 214 10.59 -1.25 2.81
C LEU A 214 11.90 -1.95 2.42
N LEU A 215 12.55 -2.64 3.36
CA LEU A 215 13.75 -3.44 3.08
C LEU A 215 13.45 -4.64 2.16
N MET A 216 12.29 -5.29 2.31
CA MET A 216 11.87 -6.37 1.40
C MET A 216 11.56 -5.89 -0.02
N GLN A 217 11.44 -4.57 -0.21
CA GLN A 217 11.25 -3.92 -1.50
C GLN A 217 12.52 -3.20 -1.97
N ASP A 218 13.67 -3.46 -1.36
CA ASP A 218 14.97 -2.84 -1.68
C ASP A 218 15.02 -1.30 -1.52
N ARG A 219 14.06 -0.71 -0.79
CA ARG A 219 13.94 0.74 -0.56
C ARG A 219 14.72 1.18 0.68
N ILE A 220 16.02 0.91 0.68
CA ILE A 220 16.95 1.13 1.82
C ILE A 220 16.92 2.57 2.35
N PRO A 221 16.96 3.64 1.53
CA PRO A 221 16.94 5.01 2.04
C PRO A 221 15.66 5.35 2.82
N GLU A 222 14.51 4.82 2.39
CA GLU A 222 13.23 5.04 3.06
C GLU A 222 13.12 4.22 4.34
N ALA A 223 13.61 2.98 4.33
CA ALA A 223 13.70 2.17 5.55
C ALA A 223 14.57 2.87 6.61
N ARG A 224 15.74 3.39 6.21
CA ARG A 224 16.61 4.20 7.07
C ARG A 224 15.90 5.44 7.61
N ASN A 225 15.12 6.15 6.78
CA ASN A 225 14.34 7.30 7.21
C ASN A 225 13.28 6.93 8.25
N ALA A 226 12.54 5.84 8.02
CA ALA A 226 11.53 5.34 8.95
C ALA A 226 12.14 5.03 10.33
N ILE A 227 13.29 4.36 10.35
CA ILE A 227 14.02 4.05 11.58
C ILE A 227 14.59 5.29 12.26
N ALA A 228 15.11 6.25 11.49
CA ALA A 228 15.58 7.53 12.05
C ALA A 228 14.42 8.31 12.71
N ARG A 229 13.23 8.28 12.10
CA ARG A 229 12.01 8.86 12.68
C ARG A 229 11.60 8.13 13.96
N ALA A 230 11.61 6.80 13.96
CA ALA A 230 11.28 5.99 15.13
C ALA A 230 12.22 6.32 16.29
N TRP A 231 13.53 6.34 16.02
CA TRP A 231 14.55 6.72 16.99
C TRP A 231 14.37 8.15 17.53
N LYS A 232 14.07 9.12 16.65
CA LYS A 232 13.82 10.51 17.06
C LYS A 232 12.62 10.61 18.01
N LEU A 233 11.56 9.84 17.77
CA LEU A 233 10.38 9.82 18.65
C LEU A 233 10.75 9.26 20.03
N THR A 234 11.47 8.14 20.09
CA THR A 234 11.85 7.48 21.35
C THR A 234 12.93 8.23 22.14
N ARG A 235 13.50 9.33 21.61
CA ARG A 235 14.39 10.21 22.38
C ARG A 235 13.63 11.19 23.28
N LYS A 236 12.34 11.40 23.06
CA LYS A 236 11.50 12.19 23.97
C LYS A 236 11.16 11.32 25.18
N LYS A 237 11.43 11.81 26.39
CA LYS A 237 11.26 11.03 27.63
C LYS A 237 9.86 10.41 27.76
N GLU A 238 8.82 11.20 27.53
CA GLU A 238 7.43 10.73 27.57
C GLU A 238 7.16 9.55 26.63
N MET A 239 7.61 9.65 25.38
CA MET A 239 7.47 8.58 24.39
C MET A 239 8.37 7.38 24.72
N ARG A 240 9.55 7.63 25.30
CA ARG A 240 10.48 6.58 25.74
C ARG A 240 9.86 5.71 26.82
N ASP A 241 9.18 6.32 27.79
CA ASP A 241 8.56 5.62 28.92
C ASP A 241 7.34 4.79 28.48
N GLN A 242 6.67 5.20 27.40
CA GLN A 242 5.53 4.48 26.80
C GLN A 242 5.95 3.39 25.79
N THR A 243 7.18 3.45 25.27
CA THR A 243 7.66 2.51 24.25
C THR A 243 8.16 1.23 24.90
N SER A 244 7.59 0.09 24.52
CA SER A 244 8.08 -1.21 25.00
C SER A 244 9.55 -1.43 24.64
N SER A 245 10.34 -1.99 25.56
CA SER A 245 11.79 -2.24 25.37
C SER A 245 12.12 -3.05 24.11
N TYR A 246 11.27 -4.02 23.76
CA TYR A 246 11.46 -4.79 22.53
C TYR A 246 11.45 -3.91 21.28
N VAL A 247 10.66 -2.83 21.24
CA VAL A 247 10.63 -1.90 20.09
C VAL A 247 11.97 -1.19 19.97
N LEU A 248 12.59 -0.81 21.09
CA LEU A 248 13.91 -0.18 21.12
C LEU A 248 15.00 -1.13 20.60
N HIS A 249 14.98 -2.39 21.02
CA HIS A 249 15.88 -3.42 20.49
C HIS A 249 15.80 -3.49 18.96
N ARG A 250 14.57 -3.49 18.42
CA ARG A 250 14.34 -3.54 16.96
C ARG A 250 14.79 -2.26 16.26
N ILE A 251 14.59 -1.08 16.85
CA ILE A 251 15.10 0.19 16.32
C ILE A 251 16.62 0.13 16.20
N PHE A 252 17.32 -0.29 17.26
CA PHE A 252 18.77 -0.41 17.24
C PHE A 252 19.26 -1.42 16.20
N PHE A 253 18.63 -2.59 16.12
CA PHE A 253 18.95 -3.58 15.09
C PHE A 253 18.87 -2.99 13.68
N PHE A 254 17.76 -2.33 13.34
CA PHE A 254 17.62 -1.74 12.01
C PHE A 254 18.52 -0.54 11.79
N ARG A 255 18.92 0.21 12.84
CA ARG A 255 19.96 1.25 12.72
C ARG A 255 21.31 0.66 12.33
N ILE A 256 21.71 -0.45 12.94
CA ILE A 256 22.94 -1.18 12.62
C ILE A 256 22.85 -1.73 11.19
N LEU A 257 21.77 -2.44 10.87
CA LEU A 257 21.57 -3.05 9.55
C LEU A 257 21.55 -2.02 8.42
N CYS A 258 20.80 -0.93 8.56
CA CYS A 258 20.77 0.14 7.57
C CYS A 258 22.15 0.80 7.39
N ALA A 259 22.91 0.99 8.47
CA ALA A 259 24.26 1.55 8.38
C ALA A 259 25.23 0.60 7.64
N MET A 260 25.13 -0.72 7.85
CA MET A 260 25.91 -1.70 7.08
C MET A 260 25.57 -1.67 5.59
N LEU A 261 24.27 -1.61 5.25
CA LEU A 261 23.81 -1.53 3.87
C LEU A 261 24.29 -0.25 3.15
N THR A 262 24.42 0.86 3.89
CA THR A 262 24.93 2.14 3.36
C THR A 262 26.42 2.34 3.54
N ARG A 263 27.13 1.35 4.13
CA ARG A 263 28.57 1.42 4.47
C ARG A 263 28.93 2.57 5.41
N ASP A 264 27.99 2.97 6.26
CA ASP A 264 28.21 3.95 7.31
C ASP A 264 28.77 3.31 8.58
N ASP A 265 29.38 4.12 9.45
CA ASP A 265 29.79 3.66 10.78
C ASP A 265 28.58 3.24 11.62
N TYR A 266 28.66 2.04 12.19
CA TYR A 266 27.64 1.45 13.05
C TYR A 266 28.15 1.18 14.48
N SER A 267 29.35 1.66 14.84
CA SER A 267 29.93 1.48 16.18
C SER A 267 29.07 2.06 17.31
N ARG A 268 28.57 3.29 17.13
CA ARG A 268 27.69 3.95 18.10
C ARG A 268 26.36 3.22 18.29
N PRO A 269 25.58 2.89 17.23
CA PRO A 269 24.39 2.05 17.37
C PRO A 269 24.64 0.72 18.10
N VAL A 270 25.80 0.08 17.88
CA VAL A 270 26.17 -1.15 18.59
C VAL A 270 26.39 -0.91 20.09
N ALA A 271 27.11 0.15 20.46
CA ALA A 271 27.31 0.50 21.86
C ALA A 271 25.99 0.86 22.56
N GLU A 272 25.11 1.61 21.89
CA GLU A 272 23.77 1.95 22.39
C GLU A 272 22.90 0.70 22.57
N LEU A 273 22.94 -0.25 21.64
CA LEU A 273 22.25 -1.54 21.77
C LEU A 273 22.78 -2.39 22.92
N LYS A 274 24.10 -2.41 23.12
CA LYS A 274 24.73 -3.16 24.22
C LYS A 274 24.25 -2.67 25.58
N GLN A 275 24.25 -1.35 25.77
CA GLN A 275 23.70 -0.72 26.97
C GLN A 275 22.22 -1.10 27.15
N GLU A 276 21.41 -0.96 26.09
CA GLU A 276 19.98 -1.29 26.14
C GLU A 276 19.70 -2.75 26.53
N LEU A 277 20.43 -3.70 25.95
CA LEU A 277 20.25 -5.12 26.25
C LEU A 277 20.65 -5.50 27.68
N GLN A 278 21.53 -4.72 28.32
CA GLN A 278 21.92 -4.86 29.72
C GLN A 278 20.87 -4.23 30.65
N ASP A 279 20.39 -3.04 30.31
CA ASP A 279 19.41 -2.30 31.11
C ASP A 279 18.02 -2.96 31.04
N ASN A 280 17.68 -3.62 29.93
CA ASN A 280 16.37 -4.21 29.68
C ASN A 280 16.46 -5.69 29.29
N PRO A 281 16.13 -6.64 30.19
CA PRO A 281 16.25 -8.08 29.92
C PRO A 281 15.09 -8.68 29.12
N ILE A 282 14.01 -7.93 28.88
CA ILE A 282 12.82 -8.43 28.16
C ILE A 282 13.20 -8.78 26.71
N ARG A 283 12.79 -9.96 26.25
CA ARG A 283 12.98 -10.43 24.87
C ARG A 283 11.63 -10.82 24.30
N VAL A 284 11.38 -10.45 23.04
CA VAL A 284 10.13 -10.75 22.35
C VAL A 284 10.48 -11.32 21.00
N THR A 285 10.00 -12.53 20.75
CA THR A 285 10.30 -13.24 19.52
C THR A 285 9.88 -12.46 18.31
N TRP A 286 10.70 -12.50 17.25
CA TRP A 286 10.41 -11.74 16.03
C TRP A 286 10.88 -12.43 14.76
N SER A 287 10.01 -12.43 13.74
CA SER A 287 10.35 -12.93 12.42
C SER A 287 11.16 -11.89 11.65
N ILE A 288 12.49 -12.02 11.73
CA ILE A 288 13.46 -11.18 11.00
C ILE A 288 14.30 -11.98 9.99
N GLY A 289 14.29 -13.32 10.08
CA GLY A 289 15.03 -14.22 9.19
C GLY A 289 14.83 -13.94 7.70
N PRO A 290 13.58 -13.81 7.20
CA PRO A 290 13.34 -13.51 5.78
C PRO A 290 14.01 -12.23 5.29
N VAL A 291 14.09 -11.20 6.15
CA VAL A 291 14.71 -9.91 5.82
C VAL A 291 16.22 -10.05 5.75
N ILE A 292 16.83 -10.79 6.68
CA ILE A 292 18.28 -11.05 6.66
C ILE A 292 18.64 -11.87 5.42
N GLU A 293 17.85 -12.88 5.06
CA GLU A 293 18.13 -13.70 3.88
C GLU A 293 17.97 -12.90 2.58
N HIS A 294 16.92 -12.07 2.47
CA HIS A 294 16.74 -11.16 1.34
C HIS A 294 17.92 -10.20 1.17
N LEU A 295 18.46 -9.69 2.28
CA LEU A 295 19.53 -8.69 2.28
C LEU A 295 20.95 -9.28 2.24
N LYS A 296 21.09 -10.59 2.38
CA LYS A 296 22.38 -11.31 2.40
C LYS A 296 23.33 -10.94 1.24
N PRO A 297 22.87 -10.73 -0.02
CA PRO A 297 23.76 -10.32 -1.10
C PRO A 297 24.37 -8.92 -0.94
N TYR A 298 23.77 -8.07 -0.10
CA TYR A 298 24.15 -6.65 0.05
C TYR A 298 24.99 -6.37 1.30
N VAL A 299 25.20 -7.37 2.17
CA VAL A 299 25.91 -7.23 3.44
C VAL A 299 27.23 -8.03 3.38
N ARG A 300 28.32 -7.49 3.95
CA ARG A 300 29.60 -8.21 4.01
C ARG A 300 29.45 -9.48 4.86
N PRO A 301 30.13 -10.60 4.55
CA PRO A 301 30.00 -11.84 5.33
C PRO A 301 30.23 -11.66 6.84
N SER A 302 31.24 -10.89 7.24
CA SER A 302 31.52 -10.59 8.65
C SER A 302 30.40 -9.78 9.34
N ASP A 303 29.82 -8.81 8.62
CA ASP A 303 28.72 -7.98 9.11
C ASP A 303 27.43 -8.81 9.21
N LEU A 304 27.21 -9.72 8.26
CA LEU A 304 26.07 -10.64 8.24
C LEU A 304 26.09 -11.59 9.45
N GLU A 305 27.24 -12.20 9.75
CA GLU A 305 27.39 -13.05 10.94
C GLU A 305 27.08 -12.30 12.23
N PHE A 306 27.54 -11.05 12.33
CA PHE A 306 27.26 -10.19 13.47
C PHE A 306 25.78 -9.84 13.56
N VAL A 307 25.14 -9.40 12.47
CA VAL A 307 23.70 -9.08 12.43
C VAL A 307 22.86 -10.30 12.81
N MET A 308 23.20 -11.49 12.31
CA MET A 308 22.51 -12.73 12.68
C MET A 308 22.65 -13.04 14.17
N ALA A 309 23.83 -12.80 14.76
CA ALA A 309 24.04 -12.97 16.19
C ALA A 309 23.22 -11.95 17.01
N VAL A 310 23.17 -10.68 16.57
CA VAL A 310 22.36 -9.63 17.21
C VAL A 310 20.87 -9.98 17.12
N ALA A 311 20.38 -10.43 15.96
CA ALA A 311 18.99 -10.85 15.78
C ALA A 311 18.59 -11.92 16.80
N LYS A 312 19.45 -12.92 17.02
CA LYS A 312 19.26 -13.99 18.01
C LYS A 312 19.32 -13.50 19.46
N ALA A 313 20.19 -12.54 19.77
CA ALA A 313 20.31 -11.97 21.12
C ALA A 313 19.13 -11.05 21.50
N ILE A 314 18.46 -10.47 20.51
CA ILE A 314 17.20 -9.71 20.68
C ILE A 314 16.01 -10.66 20.88
N ASP A 315 16.08 -11.87 20.30
CA ASP A 315 15.04 -12.91 20.37
C ASP A 315 15.03 -13.64 21.72
N THR A 316 16.22 -13.94 22.28
CA THR A 316 16.41 -14.64 23.56
C THR A 316 17.69 -14.17 24.28
N THR A 317 17.67 -14.22 25.61
CA THR A 317 18.81 -13.85 26.48
C THR A 317 20.01 -14.78 26.32
N ASP A 318 19.79 -16.04 25.94
CA ASP A 318 20.83 -17.08 25.91
C ASP A 318 21.92 -16.82 24.86
N ASN A 319 21.63 -15.93 23.90
CA ASN A 319 22.52 -15.64 22.78
C ASN A 319 23.38 -14.38 22.99
N ILE A 320 23.28 -13.68 24.12
CA ILE A 320 24.04 -12.45 24.37
C ILE A 320 25.55 -12.75 24.46
N GLU A 321 25.95 -13.85 25.11
CA GLU A 321 27.37 -14.18 25.29
C GLU A 321 28.10 -14.37 23.96
N ARG A 322 27.41 -14.90 22.94
CA ARG A 322 27.95 -15.05 21.58
C ARG A 322 28.43 -13.71 21.01
N LEU A 323 27.79 -12.59 21.38
CA LEU A 323 28.18 -11.27 20.89
C LEU A 323 29.60 -10.88 21.34
N ASN A 324 30.10 -11.42 22.45
CA ASN A 324 31.47 -11.16 22.92
C ASN A 324 32.57 -11.68 21.97
N SER A 325 32.23 -12.56 21.03
CA SER A 325 33.18 -13.02 20.00
C SER A 325 33.48 -11.96 18.93
N PHE A 326 32.63 -10.93 18.78
CA PHE A 326 32.77 -9.91 17.74
C PHE A 326 33.56 -8.68 18.23
N PRO A 327 34.63 -8.25 17.52
CA PRO A 327 35.43 -7.06 17.89
C PRO A 327 34.58 -5.79 18.07
N ILE A 328 33.63 -5.55 17.16
CA ILE A 328 32.76 -4.37 17.21
C ILE A 328 31.89 -4.34 18.48
N TRP A 329 31.48 -5.50 19.00
CA TRP A 329 30.71 -5.60 20.25
C TRP A 329 31.57 -5.34 21.50
N ARG A 330 32.85 -5.68 21.43
CA ARG A 330 33.84 -5.37 22.48
C ARG A 330 34.27 -3.89 22.47
N GLY A 331 33.93 -3.15 21.42
CA GLY A 331 34.34 -1.76 21.23
C GLY A 331 35.74 -1.62 20.62
N GLU A 332 36.26 -2.68 20.00
CA GLU A 332 37.54 -2.67 19.30
C GLU A 332 37.36 -2.04 17.91
N THR A 333 38.27 -1.15 17.50
CA THR A 333 38.29 -0.59 16.15
C THR A 333 38.74 -1.68 15.16
N VAL A 334 37.86 -2.05 14.22
CA VAL A 334 38.24 -2.93 13.12
C VAL A 334 39.15 -2.13 12.20
N SER A 335 40.47 -2.30 12.36
CA SER A 335 41.44 -1.79 11.39
C SER A 335 41.15 -2.43 10.03
N ASN A 336 40.69 -1.64 9.07
CA ASN A 336 40.61 -2.10 7.69
C ASN A 336 42.05 -2.34 7.25
N GLY A 337 42.46 -3.61 7.19
CA GLY A 337 43.77 -4.02 6.68
C GLY A 337 43.89 -3.67 5.20
N SER A 338 44.37 -2.46 4.92
CA SER A 338 45.09 -2.19 3.67
C SER A 338 46.41 -2.95 3.78
N GLY A 339 46.49 -4.11 3.12
CA GLY A 339 47.76 -4.78 2.90
C GLY A 339 48.69 -3.85 2.14
N GLU A 340 49.60 -3.18 2.86
CA GLU A 340 50.77 -2.59 2.24
C GLU A 340 51.67 -3.73 1.79
N CYS A 341 51.55 -3.99 0.50
CA CYS A 341 52.46 -4.79 -0.29
C CYS A 341 53.88 -4.25 -0.08
N THR A 342 54.70 -5.03 0.60
CA THR A 342 56.14 -4.83 0.68
C THR A 342 56.70 -4.81 -0.75
N SER A 343 57.12 -3.65 -1.23
CA SER A 343 58.08 -3.55 -2.34
C SER A 343 59.43 -3.11 -1.78
N LYS A 344 60.29 -4.11 -1.59
CA LYS A 344 61.75 -3.94 -1.54
C LYS A 344 62.26 -3.64 -2.95
N THR A 345 63.33 -2.83 -3.01
CA THR A 345 64.36 -2.71 -4.09
C THR A 345 63.86 -2.19 -5.45
N THR A 346 64.47 -1.17 -6.10
CA THR A 346 65.89 -0.97 -6.52
C THR A 346 66.16 0.54 -6.75
N SER A 347 67.23 1.15 -6.22
CA SER A 347 68.60 1.32 -6.80
C SER A 347 68.68 1.99 -8.19
N GLU A 348 69.61 2.96 -8.30
CA GLU A 348 70.10 3.72 -9.50
C GLU A 348 69.26 4.96 -9.87
N ARG A 349 69.81 6.19 -9.97
CA ARG A 349 71.17 6.72 -10.13
C ARG A 349 71.27 8.12 -9.53
#